data_AF-A0A920VX38-F1
#
_entry.id   AF-A0A920VX38-F1
#
_cell.length_a   1.000
_cell.length_b   1.000
_cell.length_c   1.000
_cell.angle_alpha   90.00
_cell.angle_beta   90.00
_cell.angle_gamma   90.00
#
_symmetry.space_group_name_H-M   'P 1'
#
loop_
_entity.id
_entity.type
_entity.pdbx_description
1 polymer ?
#
loop_
_entity_poly.entity_id
_entity_poly.type
_entity_poly.pdbx_seq_one_letter_code
_entity_poly.pdbx_strand_id
1 'polypeptide(L)' 'MTRWKLQRANFFKFSCWYFMPVRFVVFQRFEQEEINIGFLKPTSFDRLFNSNKMMNLKKSLEQDINYVLEEIVF' A
#
# COMPACT_ATOMS: atom_id res chain seq x y z
N MET A 1 7.31 -26.63 20.00
CA MET A 1 7.78 -25.60 19.04
C MET A 1 6.59 -25.00 18.28
N THR A 2 5.63 -24.32 18.93
CA THR A 2 4.34 -24.02 18.24
C THR A 2 3.56 -22.79 18.69
N ARG A 3 3.85 -22.18 19.85
CA ARG A 3 3.07 -21.01 20.34
C ARG A 3 3.57 -19.65 19.81
N TRP A 4 4.88 -19.50 19.61
CA TRP A 4 5.50 -18.25 19.14
C TRP A 4 5.30 -17.96 17.64
N LYS A 5 5.09 -19.01 16.82
CA LYS A 5 4.82 -18.84 15.37
C LYS A 5 3.39 -18.33 15.12
N LEU A 6 2.42 -18.81 15.90
CA LEU A 6 1.01 -18.44 15.76
C LEU A 6 0.75 -16.97 16.13
N GLN A 7 1.34 -16.47 17.23
CA GLN A 7 1.19 -15.07 17.62
C GLN A 7 1.80 -14.10 16.60
N ARG A 8 2.93 -14.46 15.99
CA ARG A 8 3.55 -13.66 14.93
C ARG A 8 2.69 -13.62 13.66
N ALA A 9 2.05 -14.72 13.29
CA ALA A 9 1.14 -14.78 12.15
C ALA A 9 -0.13 -13.95 12.38
N ASN A 10 -0.69 -13.98 13.60
CA ASN A 10 -1.89 -13.20 13.94
C ASN A 10 -1.62 -11.70 14.01
N PHE A 11 -0.48 -11.28 14.57
CA PHE A 11 -0.08 -9.86 14.57
C PHE A 11 0.10 -9.32 13.15
N PHE A 12 0.72 -10.14 12.28
CA PHE A 12 0.96 -9.83 10.88
C PHE A 12 -0.31 -9.75 10.03
N LYS A 13 -1.29 -10.63 10.28
CA LYS A 13 -2.59 -10.57 9.61
C LYS A 13 -3.37 -9.30 9.98
N PHE A 14 -3.19 -8.81 11.21
CA PHE A 14 -3.84 -7.60 11.71
C PHE A 14 -3.28 -6.32 11.08
N SER A 15 -1.97 -6.23 10.88
CA SER A 15 -1.35 -5.05 10.27
C SER A 15 -1.73 -4.90 8.79
N CYS A 16 -1.76 -5.98 8.00
CA CYS A 16 -2.23 -5.91 6.61
C CYS A 16 -3.67 -5.42 6.47
N TRP A 17 -4.56 -5.83 7.38
CA TRP A 17 -5.97 -5.42 7.36
C TRP A 17 -6.15 -3.91 7.58
N TYR A 18 -5.26 -3.26 8.32
CA TYR A 18 -5.35 -1.83 8.58
C TYR A 18 -5.04 -0.96 7.35
N PHE A 19 -4.34 -1.52 6.36
CA PHE A 19 -3.88 -0.81 5.16
C PHE A 19 -4.40 -1.40 3.84
N MET A 20 -5.17 -2.48 3.90
CA MET A 20 -5.97 -2.99 2.80
C MET A 20 -7.45 -2.72 3.13
N PRO A 21 -8.19 -1.97 2.30
CA PRO A 21 -7.90 -1.64 0.91
C PRO A 21 -6.87 -0.51 0.72
N VAL A 22 -6.19 -0.52 -0.43
CA VAL A 22 -5.38 0.62 -0.90
C VAL A 22 -6.30 1.82 -1.07
N ARG A 23 -5.89 2.96 -0.49
CA ARG A 23 -6.67 4.20 -0.55
C ARG A 23 -6.12 5.13 -1.61
N PHE A 24 -7.02 5.59 -2.48
CA PHE A 24 -6.77 6.56 -3.53
C PHE A 24 -7.49 7.87 -3.18
N VAL A 25 -6.89 8.98 -3.58
CA VAL A 25 -7.47 10.31 -3.49
C VAL A 25 -7.43 10.91 -4.88
N VAL A 26 -8.60 11.20 -5.44
CA VAL A 26 -8.74 11.91 -6.72
C VAL A 26 -9.04 13.36 -6.39
N PHE A 27 -8.26 14.28 -6.93
CA PHE A 27 -8.39 15.70 -6.63
C PHE A 27 -7.97 16.55 -7.82
N GLN A 28 -8.50 17.77 -7.87
CA GLN A 28 -8.09 18.81 -8.80
C GLN A 28 -7.57 19.97 -7.97
N ARG A 29 -6.38 20.48 -8.29
CA ARG A 29 -5.86 21.66 -7.60
C ARG A 29 -6.54 22.91 -8.14
N PHE A 30 -6.68 23.92 -7.28
CA PHE A 30 -7.21 25.22 -7.70
C PHE A 30 -6.33 25.76 -8.83
N GLU A 31 -6.96 26.24 -9.91
CA GLU A 31 -6.30 26.75 -11.13
C GLU A 31 -5.56 25.71 -12.00
N GLN A 32 -5.79 24.40 -11.80
CA GLN A 32 -5.29 23.36 -12.72
C GLN A 32 -6.46 22.62 -13.39
N GLU A 33 -6.43 22.47 -14.71
CA GLU A 33 -7.43 21.68 -15.45
C GLU A 33 -7.22 20.16 -15.28
N GLU A 34 -6.03 19.74 -14.86
CA GLU A 34 -5.65 18.33 -14.73
C GLU A 34 -6.21 17.67 -13.46
N ILE A 35 -6.83 16.50 -13.63
CA ILE A 35 -7.23 15.61 -12.54
C ILE A 35 -6.00 14.84 -12.06
N ASN A 36 -5.75 14.91 -10.75
CA ASN A 36 -4.64 14.23 -10.10
C ASN A 36 -5.14 13.03 -9.29
N ILE A 37 -4.41 11.91 -9.36
CA ILE A 37 -4.61 10.77 -8.47
C ILE A 37 -3.41 10.65 -7.53
N GLY A 38 -3.67 10.67 -6.23
CA GLY A 38 -2.70 10.31 -5.19
C GLY A 38 -3.06 8.98 -4.54
N PHE A 39 -2.06 8.25 -4.06
CA PHE A 39 -2.25 7.05 -3.25
C PHE A 39 -1.19 6.94 -2.16
N LEU A 40 -1.52 6.21 -1.10
CA LEU A 40 -0.56 5.92 -0.04
C LEU A 40 0.37 4.79 -0.48
N LYS A 41 1.67 5.09 -0.63
CA LYS A 41 2.68 4.10 -1.03
C LYS A 41 2.70 2.90 -0.07
N PRO A 42 2.44 1.68 -0.54
CA PRO A 42 2.44 0.48 0.31
C PRO A 42 3.77 0.26 1.05
N THR A 43 4.88 0.65 0.42
CA THR A 43 6.24 0.54 0.99
C THR A 43 6.52 1.55 2.11
N SER A 44 5.84 2.70 2.16
CA SER A 44 6.04 3.71 3.20
C SER A 44 5.73 3.20 4.61
N PHE A 45 4.89 2.18 4.73
CA PHE A 45 4.50 1.59 6.00
C PHE A 45 5.49 0.54 6.53
N ASP A 46 6.53 0.16 5.77
CA ASP A 46 7.52 -0.81 6.27
C ASP A 46 8.29 -0.30 7.49
N ARG A 47 8.52 1.02 7.56
CA ARG A 47 9.13 1.67 8.73
C ARG A 47 8.32 1.46 10.01
N LEU A 48 7.00 1.24 9.90
CA LEU A 48 6.11 1.09 11.05
C LEU A 48 6.04 -0.35 11.57
N PHE A 49 6.42 -1.35 10.77
CA PHE A 49 6.22 -2.76 11.14
C PHE A 49 7.49 -3.60 11.16
N ASN A 50 8.67 -3.04 10.85
CA ASN A 50 10.00 -3.68 10.96
C ASN A 50 10.07 -5.11 10.39
N SER A 51 9.21 -5.43 9.41
CA SER A 51 9.05 -6.79 8.89
C SER A 51 9.40 -6.83 7.41
N ASN A 52 10.62 -7.26 7.10
CA ASN A 52 11.07 -7.46 5.71
C ASN A 52 10.29 -8.56 4.97
N LYS A 53 9.47 -9.35 5.67
CA LYS A 53 8.74 -10.50 5.11
C LYS A 53 7.75 -10.15 3.99
N MET A 54 7.33 -8.89 3.85
CA MET A 54 6.36 -8.46 2.83
C MET A 54 6.88 -7.39 1.88
N MET A 55 8.14 -7.02 1.97
CA MET A 55 8.71 -5.97 1.13
C MET A 55 8.47 -6.26 -0.36
N ASN A 56 8.64 -7.53 -0.78
CA ASN A 56 8.42 -7.93 -2.18
C ASN A 56 6.95 -7.78 -2.61
N LEU A 57 6.00 -8.16 -1.75
CA LEU A 57 4.56 -8.01 -2.03
C LEU A 57 4.16 -6.54 -2.11
N LYS A 58 4.66 -5.71 -1.19
CA LYS A 58 4.41 -4.26 -1.19
C LYS A 58 4.99 -3.57 -2.41
N LYS A 59 6.19 -3.97 -2.83
CA LYS A 59 6.83 -3.48 -4.06
C LYS A 59 6.03 -3.87 -5.31
N SER A 60 5.64 -5.15 -5.42
CA SER A 60 4.80 -5.61 -6.53
C SER A 60 3.49 -4.82 -6.59
N LEU A 61 2.81 -4.68 -5.46
CA LEU A 61 1.56 -3.91 -5.38
C LEU A 61 1.76 -2.44 -5.77
N GLU A 62 2.86 -1.80 -5.34
CA GLU A 62 3.17 -0.43 -5.71
C GLU A 62 3.45 -0.30 -7.22
N GLN A 63 4.13 -1.28 -7.82
CA GLN A 63 4.35 -1.34 -9.27
C GLN A 63 3.04 -1.50 -10.04
N ASP A 64 2.17 -2.41 -9.61
CA ASP A 64 0.88 -2.66 -10.23
C ASP A 64 0.01 -1.39 -10.19
N ILE A 65 0.02 -0.66 -9.05
CA ILE A 65 -0.69 0.61 -8.93
C ILE A 65 -0.14 1.65 -9.91
N ASN A 66 1.18 1.82 -9.98
CA ASN A 66 1.78 2.80 -10.90
C ASN A 66 1.47 2.46 -12.36
N TYR A 67 1.51 1.18 -12.74
CA TYR A 67 1.15 0.73 -14.07
C TYR A 67 -0.29 1.12 -14.43
N VAL A 68 -1.25 0.85 -13.54
CA VAL A 68 -2.65 1.25 -13.76
C VAL A 68 -2.79 2.76 -13.86
N LEU A 69 -2.05 3.53 -13.05
CA LEU A 69 -2.08 4.99 -13.11
C LEU A 69 -1.53 5.55 -14.43
N GLU A 70 -0.52 4.92 -15.02
CA GLU A 70 0.02 5.28 -16.34
C GLU A 70 -0.98 5.02 -17.47
N GLU A 71 -1.84 4.01 -17.34
CA GLU A 71 -2.88 3.70 -18.35
C GLU A 71 -4.11 4.60 -18.23
N ILE A 72 -4.32 5.27 -17.10
CA ILE A 72 -5.46 6.17 -16.92
C ILE A 72 -5.18 7.48 -17.65
N VAL A 73 -5.85 7.65 -18.79
CA VAL A 73 -5.91 8.91 -19.53
C VAL A 73 -7.19 9.65 -19.12
N PHE A 74 -7.04 10.88 -18.61
CA PHE A 74 -8.13 11.78 -18.24
C PHE A 74 -8.36 12.86 -19.30
#